data_AF-T1A0N0-F1
#
_entry.id   AF-T1A0N0-F1
#
_cell.length_a   1.000
_cell.length_b   1.000
_cell.length_c   1.000
_cell.angle_alpha   90.00
_cell.angle_beta   90.00
_cell.angle_gamma   90.00
#
_symmetry.space_group_name_H-M   'P 1'
#
loop_
_entity.id
_entity.type
_entity.pdbx_description
1 polymer ?
#
loop_
_entity_poly.entity_id
_entity_poly.type
_entity_poly.pdbx_seq_one_letter_code
_entity_poly.pdbx_strand_id
1 'polypeptide(L)'
;SSRVEPSPPAPLPGGEGSFHLPAHLYDLFPDRLVDSELGEIPEGWEVRSLDQIARFLNGLALQKFPPSDEHSLPVIKIAQLRAGNTIGADRASSNLERDYIVQDGDILFSWSGSLECVLWAGGPGALNQHLFKVTSETYPKWFCYLGVHLHLDDFRHIAA
;
A
#
# COMPACT_ATOMS: atom_id res chain seq x y z
N SER A 1 -37.15 -23.94 -16.57
CA SER A 1 -37.15 -22.55 -16.07
C SER A 1 -36.18 -21.77 -16.94
N SER A 2 -36.70 -20.98 -17.88
CA SER A 2 -35.91 -20.22 -18.86
C SER A 2 -35.27 -19.01 -18.19
N ARG A 3 -33.93 -18.95 -18.20
CA ARG A 3 -33.16 -17.81 -17.73
C ARG A 3 -33.40 -16.65 -18.72
N VAL A 4 -33.96 -15.55 -18.23
CA VAL A 4 -34.12 -14.32 -19.01
C VAL A 4 -32.74 -13.67 -19.04
N GLU A 5 -32.13 -13.58 -20.22
CA GLU A 5 -30.92 -12.79 -20.42
C GLU A 5 -31.28 -11.31 -20.34
N PRO A 6 -30.47 -10.47 -19.65
CA PRO A 6 -30.71 -9.03 -19.63
C PRO A 6 -30.49 -8.46 -21.05
N SER A 7 -31.40 -7.56 -21.45
CA SER A 7 -31.29 -6.85 -22.73
C SER A 7 -30.02 -6.00 -22.77
N PRO A 8 -29.30 -5.96 -23.91
CA PRO A 8 -28.12 -5.11 -24.03
C PRO A 8 -28.48 -3.62 -23.88
N PRO A 9 -27.58 -2.80 -23.33
CA PRO A 9 -27.81 -1.37 -23.17
C PRO A 9 -28.03 -0.68 -24.53
N ALA A 10 -28.92 0.30 -24.55
CA ALA A 10 -29.25 1.03 -25.76
C ALA A 10 -28.02 1.80 -26.31
N PRO A 11 -27.81 1.84 -27.63
CA PRO A 11 -26.69 2.57 -28.22
C PRO A 11 -26.83 4.07 -27.96
N LEU A 12 -25.72 4.71 -27.55
CA LEU A 12 -25.63 6.17 -27.46
C LEU A 12 -25.72 6.78 -28.86
N PRO A 13 -26.52 7.86 -29.05
CA PRO A 13 -26.71 8.44 -30.37
C PRO A 13 -25.52 9.33 -30.76
N GLY A 14 -24.78 8.91 -31.80
CA GLY A 14 -23.88 9.79 -32.56
C GLY A 14 -22.43 9.33 -32.60
N GLY A 15 -22.02 8.71 -33.72
CA GLY A 15 -20.62 8.41 -34.05
C GLY A 15 -20.51 7.24 -35.02
N GLU A 16 -20.34 7.53 -36.31
CA GLU A 16 -20.00 6.52 -37.32
C GLU A 16 -18.64 5.90 -36.99
N GLY A 17 -18.63 4.59 -36.80
CA GLY A 17 -17.46 3.81 -36.38
C GLY A 17 -17.69 3.09 -35.07
N SER A 18 -18.60 2.11 -35.07
CA SER A 18 -18.98 1.40 -33.85
C SER A 18 -17.88 0.43 -33.40
N PHE A 19 -16.99 0.90 -32.52
CA PHE A 19 -16.24 0.03 -31.63
C PHE A 19 -17.21 -0.52 -30.57
N HIS A 20 -17.99 -1.53 -30.95
CA HIS A 20 -18.73 -2.33 -29.98
C HIS A 20 -17.75 -3.28 -29.30
N LEU A 21 -17.72 -3.24 -27.97
CA LEU A 21 -17.03 -4.27 -27.21
C LEU A 21 -17.80 -5.59 -27.37
N PRO A 22 -17.11 -6.73 -27.47
CA PRO A 22 -17.76 -8.03 -27.29
C PRO A 22 -18.65 -8.07 -26.05
N ALA A 23 -19.82 -8.72 -26.13
CA ALA A 23 -20.83 -8.72 -25.06
C ALA A 23 -20.25 -9.06 -23.67
N HIS A 24 -19.40 -10.07 -23.60
CA HIS A 24 -18.76 -10.52 -22.34
C HIS A 24 -17.82 -9.48 -21.70
N LEU A 25 -17.42 -8.44 -22.42
CA LEU A 25 -16.63 -7.34 -21.85
C LEU A 25 -17.52 -6.30 -21.17
N TYR A 26 -18.78 -6.17 -21.57
CA TYR A 26 -19.73 -5.29 -20.85
C TYR A 26 -20.01 -5.83 -19.44
N ASP A 27 -20.01 -7.15 -19.26
CA ASP A 27 -20.16 -7.80 -17.95
C ASP A 27 -19.00 -7.51 -16.98
N LEU A 28 -17.89 -6.91 -17.46
CA LEU A 28 -16.75 -6.51 -16.61
C LEU A 28 -16.91 -5.09 -16.04
N PHE A 29 -17.86 -4.31 -16.54
CA PHE A 29 -18.12 -2.96 -16.07
C PHE A 29 -19.21 -2.95 -14.99
N PRO A 30 -19.20 -1.99 -14.07
CA PRO A 30 -20.28 -1.84 -13.12
C PRO A 30 -21.58 -1.44 -13.83
N ASP A 31 -22.71 -1.97 -13.34
CA ASP A 31 -24.04 -1.67 -13.88
C ASP A 31 -24.40 -0.18 -13.75
N ARG A 32 -23.87 0.48 -12.72
CA ARG A 32 -24.16 1.88 -12.39
C ARG A 32 -23.01 2.56 -11.66
N LEU A 33 -22.84 3.85 -11.93
CA LEU A 33 -21.99 4.75 -11.15
C LEU A 33 -22.86 5.64 -10.23
N VAL A 34 -22.31 6.00 -9.08
CA VAL A 34 -22.93 6.87 -8.08
C VAL A 34 -21.98 8.01 -7.71
N ASP A 35 -22.53 9.17 -7.40
CA ASP A 35 -21.74 10.33 -6.97
C ASP A 35 -21.02 10.08 -5.64
N SER A 36 -19.76 10.51 -5.55
CA SER A 36 -18.96 10.50 -4.33
C SER A 36 -18.07 11.74 -4.24
N GLU A 37 -17.34 11.89 -3.13
CA GLU A 37 -16.37 12.97 -2.94
C GLU A 37 -15.18 12.94 -3.92
N LEU A 38 -14.93 11.81 -4.57
CA LEU A 38 -13.90 11.65 -5.60
C LEU A 38 -14.47 11.68 -7.04
N GLY A 39 -15.75 12.04 -7.20
CA GLY A 39 -16.49 11.94 -8.46
C GLY A 39 -17.33 10.67 -8.53
N GLU A 40 -17.75 10.28 -9.75
CA GLU A 40 -18.55 9.08 -9.96
C GLU A 40 -17.73 7.81 -9.69
N ILE A 41 -18.24 6.94 -8.81
CA ILE A 41 -17.65 5.64 -8.47
C ILE A 41 -18.65 4.50 -8.70
N PRO A 42 -18.22 3.24 -8.88
CA PRO A 42 -19.15 2.12 -9.02
C PRO A 42 -20.09 1.99 -7.82
N GLU A 43 -21.35 1.65 -8.09
CA GLU A 43 -22.29 1.35 -7.01
C GLU A 43 -21.77 0.22 -6.11
N GLY A 44 -21.85 0.42 -4.79
CA GLY A 44 -21.33 -0.52 -3.79
C GLY A 44 -19.87 -0.28 -3.40
N TRP A 45 -19.16 0.62 -4.07
CA TRP A 45 -17.85 1.07 -3.60
C TRP A 45 -18.01 2.12 -2.49
N GLU A 46 -17.03 2.18 -1.61
CA GLU A 46 -16.95 3.15 -0.52
C GLU A 46 -15.65 3.93 -0.64
N VAL A 47 -15.71 5.22 -0.34
CA VAL A 47 -14.50 6.05 -0.18
C VAL A 47 -14.03 5.94 1.27
N ARG A 48 -12.76 5.58 1.45
CA ARG A 48 -12.11 5.40 2.74
C ARG A 48 -10.74 6.06 2.73
N SER A 49 -10.32 6.61 3.86
CA SER A 49 -8.97 7.15 4.01
C SER A 49 -7.94 6.05 4.22
N LEU A 50 -6.65 6.34 3.97
CA LEU A 50 -5.59 5.34 4.06
C LEU A 50 -5.44 4.74 5.47
N ASP A 51 -5.67 5.52 6.51
CA ASP A 51 -5.65 5.08 7.91
C ASP A 51 -6.86 4.21 8.31
N GLN A 52 -7.94 4.22 7.51
CA GLN A 52 -9.08 3.32 7.68
C GLN A 52 -8.84 1.94 7.04
N ILE A 53 -7.99 1.87 6.01
CA ILE A 53 -7.70 0.62 5.31
C ILE A 53 -6.40 -0.05 5.79
N ALA A 54 -5.49 0.71 6.41
CA ALA A 54 -4.20 0.20 6.86
C ALA A 54 -3.73 0.87 8.16
N ARG A 55 -3.04 0.09 8.98
CA ARG A 55 -2.30 0.55 10.16
C ARG A 55 -0.89 0.94 9.77
N PHE A 56 -0.46 2.13 10.20
CA PHE A 56 0.89 2.65 10.03
C PHE A 56 1.62 2.62 11.38
N LEU A 57 2.40 1.57 11.63
CA LEU A 57 3.18 1.44 12.85
C LEU A 57 4.49 2.20 12.71
N ASN A 58 4.68 3.27 13.48
CA ASN A 58 5.96 3.97 13.54
C ASN A 58 7.02 3.11 14.24
N GLY A 59 8.24 3.12 13.70
CA GLY A 59 9.36 2.38 14.30
C GLY A 59 9.85 2.93 15.64
N LEU A 60 10.91 2.31 16.17
CA LEU A 60 11.48 2.67 17.47
C LEU A 60 12.70 3.58 17.35
N ALA A 61 12.93 4.33 18.43
CA ALA A 61 14.20 4.97 18.74
C ALA A 61 15.27 3.92 19.11
N LEU A 62 15.87 3.26 18.11
CA LEU A 62 16.71 2.07 18.30
C LEU A 62 18.02 2.32 19.05
N GLN A 63 18.43 3.57 19.26
CA GLN A 63 19.53 3.92 20.18
C GLN A 63 19.25 3.50 21.64
N LYS A 64 17.98 3.28 22.00
CA LYS A 64 17.57 2.77 23.32
C LYS A 64 17.63 1.24 23.42
N PHE A 65 17.92 0.55 22.30
CA PHE A 65 17.95 -0.90 22.19
C PHE A 65 19.31 -1.35 21.63
N PRO A 66 20.42 -1.09 22.36
CA PRO A 66 21.76 -1.46 21.91
C PRO A 66 21.86 -2.98 21.65
N PRO A 67 22.73 -3.42 20.73
CA PRO A 67 22.89 -4.84 20.42
C PRO A 67 23.34 -5.61 21.67
N SER A 68 22.80 -6.81 21.88
CA SER A 68 23.30 -7.76 22.88
C SER A 68 24.25 -8.76 22.23
N ASP A 69 25.13 -9.37 23.04
CA ASP A 69 26.20 -10.25 22.57
C ASP A 69 25.69 -11.53 21.90
N GLU A 70 24.48 -11.99 22.23
CA GLU A 70 23.94 -13.25 21.71
C GLU A 70 23.21 -13.06 20.37
N HIS A 71 22.44 -11.99 20.18
CA HIS A 71 21.60 -11.79 18.99
C HIS A 71 21.37 -10.31 18.67
N SER A 72 21.58 -9.92 17.40
CA SER A 72 21.32 -8.55 16.93
C SER A 72 20.72 -8.51 15.53
N LEU A 73 19.84 -7.54 15.32
CA LEU A 73 19.20 -7.27 14.03
C LEU A 73 19.83 -6.04 13.37
N PRO A 74 19.98 -6.04 12.03
CA PRO A 74 20.34 -4.82 11.32
C PRO A 74 19.21 -3.80 11.45
N VAL A 75 19.55 -2.54 11.65
CA VAL A 75 18.59 -1.44 11.74
C VAL A 75 18.17 -1.02 10.33
N ILE A 76 16.88 -1.11 10.03
CA ILE A 76 16.33 -0.67 8.75
C ILE A 76 16.04 0.82 8.83
N LYS A 77 16.86 1.62 8.13
CA LYS A 77 16.68 3.07 7.94
C LYS A 77 16.37 3.36 6.48
N ILE A 78 16.10 4.63 6.17
CA ILE A 78 15.90 5.11 4.79
C ILE A 78 17.08 4.73 3.88
N ALA A 79 18.31 4.74 4.39
CA ALA A 79 19.49 4.32 3.63
C ALA A 79 19.41 2.84 3.20
N GLN A 80 19.05 1.93 4.11
CA GLN A 80 18.84 0.51 3.82
C GLN A 80 17.65 0.30 2.87
N LEU A 81 16.58 1.09 3.04
CA LEU A 81 15.43 1.09 2.15
C LEU A 81 15.85 1.32 0.69
N ARG A 82 16.62 2.38 0.44
CA ARG A 82 17.13 2.76 -0.89
C ARG A 82 18.14 1.76 -1.44
N ALA A 83 18.98 1.19 -0.56
CA ALA A 83 19.94 0.18 -0.95
C ALA A 83 19.29 -1.18 -1.26
N GLY A 84 18.08 -1.42 -0.77
CA GLY A 84 17.38 -2.71 -0.87
C GLY A 84 18.07 -3.84 -0.11
N ASN A 85 18.96 -3.52 0.84
CA ASN A 85 19.73 -4.51 1.59
C ASN A 85 20.17 -3.95 2.96
N THR A 86 20.74 -4.81 3.80
CA THR A 86 21.17 -4.50 5.17
C THR A 86 22.69 -4.32 5.32
N ILE A 87 23.42 -4.20 4.22
CA ILE A 87 24.88 -4.06 4.23
C ILE A 87 25.24 -2.71 4.87
N GLY A 88 26.16 -2.73 5.84
CA GLY A 88 26.61 -1.55 6.56
C GLY A 88 25.57 -0.94 7.51
N ALA A 89 24.48 -1.65 7.81
CA ALA A 89 23.50 -1.20 8.78
C ALA A 89 24.06 -1.23 10.21
N ASP A 90 23.67 -0.24 11.02
CA ASP A 90 23.83 -0.31 12.48
C ASP A 90 23.11 -1.55 13.02
N ARG A 91 23.47 -1.98 14.24
CA ARG A 91 22.83 -3.14 14.88
C ARG A 91 22.05 -2.72 16.11
N ALA A 92 20.92 -3.38 16.34
CA ALA A 92 20.10 -3.24 17.53
C ALA A 92 19.85 -4.61 18.16
N SER A 93 19.43 -4.62 19.42
CA SER A 93 18.97 -5.84 20.09
C SER A 93 17.88 -6.52 19.26
N SER A 94 17.89 -7.85 19.20
CA SER A 94 16.77 -8.61 18.65
C SER A 94 15.60 -8.77 19.63
N ASN A 95 15.76 -8.32 20.88
CA ASN A 95 14.71 -8.34 21.90
C ASN A 95 13.72 -7.19 21.70
N LEU A 96 13.01 -7.23 20.57
CA LEU A 96 11.97 -6.28 20.20
C LEU A 96 10.64 -7.03 20.07
N GLU A 97 9.53 -6.33 20.27
CA GLU A 97 8.23 -6.91 19.92
C GLU A 97 8.19 -7.21 18.41
N ARG A 98 7.49 -8.28 18.03
CA ARG A 98 7.50 -8.79 16.65
C ARG A 98 7.05 -7.75 15.62
N ASP A 99 6.17 -6.85 16.03
CA ASP A 99 5.66 -5.74 15.24
C ASP A 99 6.78 -4.80 14.75
N TYR A 100 7.85 -4.63 15.53
CA TYR A 100 9.02 -3.82 15.18
C TYR A 100 10.11 -4.61 14.45
N ILE A 101 9.90 -5.91 14.21
CA ILE A 101 10.77 -6.73 13.38
C ILE A 101 10.21 -6.73 11.96
N VAL A 102 11.00 -6.18 11.04
CA VAL A 102 10.75 -6.21 9.60
C VAL A 102 11.13 -7.58 9.05
N GLN A 103 10.32 -8.10 8.13
CA GLN A 103 10.54 -9.31 7.37
C GLN A 103 10.39 -9.03 5.87
N ASP A 104 10.90 -9.93 5.04
CA ASP A 104 10.69 -9.84 3.60
C ASP A 104 9.18 -9.89 3.27
N GLY A 105 8.80 -9.04 2.32
CA GLY A 105 7.43 -8.79 1.94
C GLY A 105 6.71 -7.78 2.85
N ASP A 106 7.31 -7.22 3.89
CA ASP A 106 6.67 -6.12 4.63
C ASP A 106 6.62 -4.85 3.77
N ILE A 107 5.53 -4.08 3.91
CA ILE A 107 5.44 -2.76 3.30
C ILE A 107 6.08 -1.76 4.27
N LEU A 108 7.07 -1.04 3.78
CA LEU A 108 7.75 0.01 4.52
C LEU A 108 7.53 1.36 3.86
N PHE A 109 7.21 2.35 4.66
CA PHE A 109 6.93 3.71 4.21
C PHE A 109 7.79 4.72 4.97
N SER A 110 8.45 5.63 4.25
CA SER A 110 9.21 6.73 4.85
C SER A 110 8.43 8.04 4.80
N TRP A 111 8.25 8.69 5.96
CA TRP A 111 7.64 10.02 6.09
C TRP A 111 8.70 11.13 6.35
N SER A 112 9.98 10.85 6.09
CA SER A 112 11.07 11.79 6.39
C SER A 112 12.09 11.80 5.27
N GLY A 113 12.58 12.99 4.89
CA GLY A 113 13.48 13.13 3.74
C GLY A 113 12.76 12.82 2.43
N SER A 114 13.15 11.76 1.73
CA SER A 114 12.45 11.35 0.50
C SER A 114 11.34 10.35 0.83
N LEU A 115 10.09 10.77 0.63
CA LEU A 115 8.95 9.88 0.80
C LEU A 115 8.99 8.74 -0.21
N GLU A 116 8.98 7.53 0.33
CA GLU A 116 9.15 6.29 -0.42
C GLU A 116 8.35 5.18 0.24
N CYS A 117 7.66 4.38 -0.56
CA CYS A 117 6.95 3.18 -0.13
C CYS A 117 7.54 2.00 -0.88
N VAL A 118 7.94 0.94 -0.18
CA VAL A 118 8.56 -0.23 -0.81
C VAL A 118 7.98 -1.53 -0.24
N LEU A 119 8.04 -2.57 -1.07
CA LEU A 119 7.94 -3.94 -0.60
C LEU A 119 9.35 -4.41 -0.22
N TRP A 120 9.60 -4.62 1.07
CA TRP A 120 10.92 -4.95 1.57
C TRP A 120 11.37 -6.36 1.16
N ALA A 121 12.66 -6.52 0.81
CA ALA A 121 13.25 -7.80 0.43
C ALA A 121 14.73 -7.94 0.86
N GLY A 122 15.15 -7.15 1.86
CA GLY A 122 16.54 -7.08 2.31
C GLY A 122 16.87 -7.94 3.54
N GLY A 123 15.96 -8.83 3.94
CA GLY A 123 16.08 -9.72 5.09
C GLY A 123 15.57 -9.12 6.41
N PRO A 124 15.61 -9.88 7.52
CA PRO A 124 15.06 -9.46 8.79
C PRO A 124 15.82 -8.28 9.40
N GLY A 125 15.11 -7.33 10.01
CA GLY A 125 15.72 -6.15 10.62
C GLY A 125 14.84 -5.41 11.62
N ALA A 126 15.42 -4.48 12.36
CA ALA A 126 14.72 -3.66 13.34
C ALA A 126 14.16 -2.39 12.68
N LEU A 127 12.87 -2.09 12.90
CA LEU A 127 12.18 -0.94 12.33
C LEU A 127 12.55 0.36 13.06
N ASN A 128 13.20 1.29 12.37
CA ASN A 128 13.60 2.58 12.92
C ASN A 128 12.48 3.64 12.89
N GLN A 129 12.45 4.58 13.85
CA GLN A 129 11.42 5.63 14.05
C GLN A 129 11.11 6.55 12.86
N HIS A 130 11.93 6.56 11.81
CA HIS A 130 11.69 7.35 10.59
C HIS A 130 10.99 6.56 9.48
N LEU A 131 10.64 5.31 9.77
CA LEU A 131 9.89 4.42 8.89
C LEU A 131 8.59 3.98 9.58
N PHE A 132 7.60 3.71 8.77
CA PHE A 132 6.36 3.06 9.15
C PHE A 132 6.28 1.68 8.52
N LYS A 133 5.88 0.69 9.32
CA LYS A 133 5.44 -0.61 8.80
C LYS A 133 3.94 -0.55 8.54
N VAL A 134 3.56 -0.82 7.30
CA VAL A 134 2.15 -0.75 6.87
C VAL A 134 1.55 -2.16 6.87
N THR A 135 0.47 -2.33 7.61
CA THR A 135 -0.24 -3.63 7.77
C THR A 135 -1.74 -3.42 7.67
N SER A 136 -2.48 -4.45 7.24
CA SER A 136 -3.95 -4.44 7.28
C SER A 136 -4.46 -5.84 7.63
N GLU A 137 -5.51 -5.88 8.45
CA GLU A 137 -6.22 -7.12 8.79
C GLU A 137 -7.37 -7.40 7.81
N THR A 138 -7.92 -6.34 7.20
CA THR A 138 -9.11 -6.40 6.36
C THR A 138 -8.77 -6.43 4.88
N TYR A 139 -7.73 -5.71 4.47
CA TYR A 139 -7.39 -5.52 3.06
C TYR A 139 -6.11 -6.26 2.69
N PRO A 140 -6.02 -6.80 1.46
CA PRO A 140 -4.82 -7.49 1.02
C PRO A 140 -3.65 -6.52 0.88
N LYS A 141 -2.44 -7.01 1.15
CA LYS A 141 -1.20 -6.21 1.15
C LYS A 141 -1.01 -5.39 -0.12
N TRP A 142 -1.27 -5.97 -1.29
CA TRP A 142 -1.13 -5.26 -2.58
C TRP A 142 -2.03 -4.02 -2.66
N PHE A 143 -3.22 -4.07 -2.07
CA PHE A 143 -4.17 -2.95 -2.10
C PHE A 143 -3.65 -1.80 -1.24
N CYS A 144 -3.16 -2.09 -0.03
CA CYS A 144 -2.52 -1.09 0.82
C CYS A 144 -1.25 -0.50 0.16
N TYR A 145 -0.43 -1.35 -0.48
CA TYR A 145 0.79 -0.92 -1.17
C TYR A 145 0.48 0.07 -2.31
N LEU A 146 -0.49 -0.28 -3.17
CA LEU A 146 -0.91 0.58 -4.28
C LEU A 146 -1.61 1.85 -3.78
N GLY A 147 -2.45 1.75 -2.75
CA GLY A 147 -3.10 2.91 -2.13
C GLY A 147 -2.08 3.93 -1.61
N VAL A 148 -1.05 3.48 -0.87
CA VAL A 148 0.02 4.38 -0.43
C VAL A 148 0.80 4.96 -1.62
N HIS A 149 1.08 4.15 -2.65
CA HIS A 149 1.80 4.62 -3.85
C HIS A 149 1.05 5.71 -4.62
N LEU A 150 -0.27 5.54 -4.78
CA LEU A 150 -1.12 6.50 -5.48
C LEU A 150 -1.02 7.90 -4.85
N HIS A 151 -0.95 7.97 -3.52
CA HIS A 151 -0.93 9.23 -2.77
C HIS A 151 0.49 9.74 -2.43
N LEU A 152 1.56 9.11 -2.94
CA LEU A 152 2.93 9.54 -2.63
C LEU A 152 3.20 10.98 -3.09
N ASP A 153 2.69 11.38 -4.25
CA ASP A 153 2.90 12.74 -4.77
C ASP A 153 2.13 13.78 -3.95
N ASP A 154 0.91 13.46 -3.52
CA ASP A 154 0.14 14.30 -2.60
C ASP A 154 0.89 14.49 -1.28
N PHE A 155 1.44 13.41 -0.71
CA PHE A 155 2.22 13.48 0.52
C PHE A 155 3.50 14.32 0.36
N ARG A 156 4.18 14.23 -0.77
CA ARG A 156 5.36 15.06 -1.08
C ARG A 156 4.99 16.53 -1.18
N HIS A 157 3.81 16.85 -1.71
CA HIS A 157 3.32 18.23 -1.79
C HIS A 157 3.03 18.82 -0.40
N ILE A 158 2.46 18.03 0.52
CA ILE A 158 2.15 18.46 1.89
C ILE A 158 3.41 18.60 2.75
N ALA A 159 4.43 17.78 2.53
CA ALA A 159 5.65 17.74 3.33
C ALA A 159 6.73 18.76 2.93
N ALA A 160 6.54 19.50 1.83
CA ALA A 160 7.44 20.54 1.33
C ALA A 160 7.22 21.89 2.03
#